data_AF-A0A1S9B0Z2-F1
#
_entry.id   AF-A0A1S9B0Z2-F1
#
_cell.length_a   1.000
_cell.length_b   1.000
_cell.length_c   1.000
_cell.angle_alpha   90.00
_cell.angle_beta   90.00
_cell.angle_gamma   90.00
#
_symmetry.space_group_name_H-M   'P 1'
#
loop_
_entity.id
_entity.type
_entity.pdbx_description
1 polymer ?
#
loop_
_entity_poly.entity_id
_entity_poly.type
_entity_poly.pdbx_seq_one_letter_code
_entity_poly.pdbx_strand_id
1 'polypeptide(L)'
;MHQIIKTSSFARAGTLLKVENNTLTYGQQSIPLHLVSGIRYGVEPIQLDMFYIGREYTLALRAGNETITIHLRMFFGLSKRYFQELFTRLIDSIWDETFVRLVNETIEQLLTGTEVKIGSCAVSKHGISCKKAFIPWAALAYEKKYNRLTINHQQDSDVWTNLYYVSDYNAQVLAAVLDWVFEQNGLIELQSEQ
;
A
#
# COMPACT_ATOMS: atom_id res chain seq x y z
N MET A 1 -13.13 0.80 15.79
CA MET A 1 -14.12 1.43 14.86
C MET A 1 -15.31 0.50 14.70
N HIS A 2 -16.56 0.98 14.76
CA HIS A 2 -17.75 0.13 14.56
C HIS A 2 -18.94 0.97 14.07
N GLN A 3 -19.36 0.79 12.81
CA GLN A 3 -20.47 1.56 12.24
C GLN A 3 -21.06 0.89 10.99
N ILE A 4 -22.32 1.18 10.71
CA ILE A 4 -22.96 0.89 9.42
C ILE A 4 -22.69 2.06 8.48
N ILE A 5 -22.06 1.79 7.34
CA ILE A 5 -21.63 2.81 6.38
C ILE A 5 -22.43 2.76 5.09
N LYS A 6 -22.42 3.88 4.37
CA LYS A 6 -22.74 3.90 2.93
C LYS A 6 -21.44 3.74 2.13
N THR A 7 -21.51 2.99 1.05
CA THR A 7 -20.35 2.70 0.18
C THR A 7 -20.26 3.64 -1.03
N SER A 8 -21.31 4.40 -1.32
CA SER A 8 -21.27 5.43 -2.36
C SER A 8 -22.14 6.64 -2.04
N SER A 9 -21.95 7.75 -2.75
CA SER A 9 -22.74 8.98 -2.56
C SER A 9 -24.25 8.76 -2.68
N PHE A 10 -24.67 7.77 -3.46
CA PHE A 10 -26.09 7.46 -3.71
C PHE A 10 -26.57 6.20 -2.98
N ALA A 11 -25.67 5.44 -2.35
CA ALA A 11 -26.05 4.27 -1.57
C ALA A 11 -26.65 4.68 -0.22
N ARG A 12 -27.63 3.90 0.24
CA ARG A 12 -28.08 3.94 1.64
C ARG A 12 -27.01 3.30 2.53
N ALA A 13 -26.94 3.72 3.78
CA ALA A 13 -26.10 3.04 4.76
C ALA A 13 -26.64 1.62 4.99
N GLY A 14 -25.77 0.63 4.87
CA GLY A 14 -26.17 -0.79 4.98
C GLY A 14 -25.02 -1.78 5.07
N THR A 15 -23.77 -1.33 4.95
CA THR A 15 -22.60 -2.21 5.06
C THR A 15 -21.96 -2.05 6.42
N LEU A 16 -21.81 -3.15 7.17
CA LEU A 16 -21.06 -3.14 8.41
C LEU A 16 -19.59 -2.91 8.11
N LEU A 17 -18.99 -1.93 8.79
CA LEU A 17 -17.55 -1.74 8.85
C LEU A 17 -17.12 -1.68 10.32
N LYS A 18 -16.29 -2.64 10.71
CA LYS A 18 -15.87 -2.81 12.09
C LYS A 18 -14.39 -3.18 12.13
N VAL A 19 -13.64 -2.49 12.98
CA VAL A 19 -12.25 -2.82 13.35
C VAL A 19 -12.23 -2.93 14.86
N GLU A 20 -12.10 -4.16 15.35
CA GLU A 20 -12.11 -4.50 16.77
C GLU A 20 -11.32 -5.80 16.97
N ASN A 21 -10.64 -5.93 18.12
CA ASN A 21 -9.89 -7.14 18.49
C ASN A 21 -8.96 -7.64 17.37
N ASN A 22 -8.18 -6.72 16.80
CA ASN A 22 -7.25 -6.98 15.70
C ASN A 22 -7.87 -7.65 14.46
N THR A 23 -9.16 -7.40 14.21
CA THR A 23 -9.92 -7.96 13.07
C THR A 23 -10.65 -6.85 12.33
N LEU A 24 -10.46 -6.79 11.02
CA LEU A 24 -11.28 -5.96 10.12
C LEU A 24 -12.46 -6.79 9.62
N THR A 25 -13.67 -6.30 9.83
CA THR A 25 -14.91 -6.84 9.28
C THR A 25 -15.54 -5.84 8.33
N TYR A 26 -15.85 -6.30 7.12
CA TYR A 26 -16.53 -5.53 6.08
C TYR A 26 -17.64 -6.36 5.44
N GLY A 27 -18.88 -5.94 5.62
CA GLY A 27 -20.05 -6.72 5.20
C GLY A 27 -20.10 -8.08 5.90
N GLN A 28 -19.95 -9.16 5.14
CA GLN A 28 -19.94 -10.54 5.64
C GLN A 28 -18.53 -11.14 5.74
N GLN A 29 -17.49 -10.37 5.38
CA GLN A 29 -16.11 -10.82 5.40
C GLN A 29 -15.40 -10.30 6.63
N SER A 30 -14.48 -11.09 7.18
CA SER A 30 -13.59 -10.68 8.27
C SER A 30 -12.18 -11.19 8.01
N ILE A 31 -11.17 -10.36 8.25
CA ILE A 31 -9.75 -10.74 8.18
C ILE A 31 -9.06 -10.33 9.48
N PRO A 32 -8.32 -11.25 10.14
CA PRO A 32 -7.42 -10.90 11.23
C PRO A 32 -6.23 -10.09 10.70
N LEU A 33 -5.99 -8.92 11.28
CA LEU A 33 -4.98 -7.97 10.80
C LEU A 33 -3.55 -8.50 10.94
N HIS A 34 -3.27 -9.29 11.98
CA HIS A 34 -1.97 -9.94 12.18
C HIS A 34 -1.63 -10.98 11.10
N LEU A 35 -2.62 -11.50 10.36
CA LEU A 35 -2.40 -12.43 9.24
C LEU A 35 -2.28 -11.72 7.90
N VAL A 36 -2.45 -10.39 7.86
CA VAL A 36 -2.35 -9.62 6.63
C VAL A 36 -0.92 -9.68 6.13
N SER A 37 -0.72 -10.17 4.91
CA SER A 37 0.58 -10.19 4.22
C SER A 37 0.67 -9.15 3.12
N GLY A 38 -0.45 -8.51 2.77
CA GLY A 38 -0.52 -7.51 1.72
C GLY A 38 -1.49 -6.40 2.02
N ILE A 39 -1.04 -5.16 1.81
CA ILE A 39 -1.87 -3.96 1.85
C ILE A 39 -1.71 -3.15 0.56
N ARG A 40 -2.82 -2.65 0.01
CA ARG A 40 -2.82 -1.58 -1.01
C ARG A 40 -3.95 -0.63 -0.72
N TYR A 41 -3.71 0.66 -0.86
CA TYR A 41 -4.73 1.66 -0.58
C TYR A 41 -4.45 2.96 -1.32
N GLY A 42 -5.48 3.78 -1.50
CA GLY A 42 -5.31 5.10 -2.10
C GLY A 42 -6.61 5.66 -2.65
N VAL A 43 -6.47 6.72 -3.43
CA VAL A 43 -7.61 7.47 -3.99
C VAL A 43 -7.40 7.64 -5.48
N GLU A 44 -8.38 7.18 -6.25
CA GLU A 44 -8.39 7.28 -7.71
C GLU A 44 -9.52 8.19 -8.18
N PRO A 45 -9.32 8.97 -9.26
CA PRO A 45 -10.42 9.70 -9.87
C PRO A 45 -11.42 8.73 -10.50
N ILE A 46 -12.71 9.00 -10.34
CA ILE A 46 -13.75 8.33 -11.12
C ILE A 46 -14.00 9.17 -12.37
N GLN A 47 -13.74 8.57 -13.53
CA GLN A 47 -13.87 9.22 -14.82
C GLN A 47 -15.06 8.62 -15.60
N LEU A 48 -15.85 9.49 -16.21
CA LEU A 48 -16.90 9.12 -17.17
C LEU A 48 -16.59 9.86 -18.47
N ASP A 49 -16.16 9.11 -19.49
CA ASP A 49 -15.62 9.65 -20.74
C ASP A 49 -14.49 10.67 -20.48
N MET A 50 -14.60 11.93 -20.90
CA MET A 50 -13.58 12.96 -20.67
C MET A 50 -13.73 13.68 -19.32
N PHE A 51 -14.73 13.35 -18.51
CA PHE A 51 -15.09 14.11 -17.31
C PHE A 51 -14.73 13.38 -16.00
N TYR A 52 -14.11 14.12 -15.08
CA TYR A 52 -13.93 13.67 -13.69
C TYR A 52 -15.22 13.88 -12.91
N ILE A 53 -15.90 12.79 -12.57
CA ILE A 53 -17.18 12.81 -11.88
C ILE A 53 -17.09 12.47 -10.39
N GLY A 54 -15.91 12.07 -9.91
CA GLY A 54 -15.80 11.60 -8.53
C GLY A 54 -14.42 11.13 -8.11
N ARG A 55 -14.38 10.46 -6.96
CA ARG A 55 -13.21 9.79 -6.40
C ARG A 55 -13.62 8.45 -5.81
N GLU A 56 -12.80 7.43 -6.02
CA GLU A 56 -12.89 6.15 -5.35
C GLU A 56 -11.77 6.06 -4.32
N TYR A 57 -12.13 5.82 -3.06
CA TYR A 57 -11.18 5.46 -2.02
C TYR A 57 -11.15 3.93 -1.93
N THR A 58 -9.96 3.36 -2.11
CA THR A 58 -9.76 1.91 -2.15
C THR A 58 -8.82 1.51 -1.02
N LEU A 59 -9.20 0.46 -0.29
CA LEU A 59 -8.33 -0.29 0.61
C LEU A 59 -8.51 -1.77 0.28
N ALA A 60 -7.43 -2.48 0.04
CA ALA A 60 -7.44 -3.93 -0.05
C ALA A 60 -6.41 -4.53 0.90
N LEU A 61 -6.85 -5.50 1.69
CA LEU A 61 -6.01 -6.32 2.56
C LEU A 61 -6.01 -7.75 2.04
N ARG A 62 -4.84 -8.39 2.06
CA ARG A 62 -4.64 -9.80 1.70
C ARG A 62 -4.09 -10.54 2.90
N ALA A 63 -4.69 -11.67 3.25
CA ALA A 63 -4.24 -12.60 4.28
C ALA A 63 -4.28 -14.02 3.71
N GLY A 64 -3.13 -14.55 3.28
CA GLY A 64 -3.07 -15.82 2.56
C GLY A 64 -3.92 -15.80 1.28
N ASN A 65 -4.90 -16.70 1.19
CA ASN A 65 -5.84 -16.79 0.07
C ASN A 65 -7.06 -15.86 0.19
N GLU A 66 -7.21 -15.18 1.33
CA GLU A 66 -8.33 -14.28 1.58
C GLU A 66 -7.97 -12.85 1.20
N THR A 67 -8.95 -12.13 0.66
CA THR A 67 -8.81 -10.70 0.35
C THR A 67 -10.10 -9.99 0.69
N ILE A 68 -9.99 -8.91 1.46
CA ILE A 68 -11.06 -7.94 1.66
C ILE A 68 -10.70 -6.70 0.86
N THR A 69 -11.61 -6.25 0.02
CA THR A 69 -11.48 -4.98 -0.70
C THR A 69 -12.65 -4.08 -0.38
N ILE A 70 -12.34 -2.86 0.06
CA ILE A 70 -13.29 -1.83 0.43
C ILE A 70 -13.19 -0.73 -0.62
N HIS A 71 -14.29 -0.47 -1.33
CA HIS A 71 -14.43 0.64 -2.25
C HIS A 71 -15.44 1.65 -1.68
N LEU A 72 -15.02 2.90 -1.53
CA LEU A 72 -15.88 4.01 -1.13
C LEU A 72 -15.94 5.03 -2.27
N ARG A 73 -17.10 5.16 -2.91
CA ARG A 73 -17.28 5.94 -4.15
C ARG A 73 -17.97 7.26 -3.89
N MET A 74 -17.24 8.35 -4.03
CA MET A 74 -17.78 9.70 -3.95
C MET A 74 -18.05 10.24 -5.36
N PHE A 75 -19.28 10.66 -5.64
CA PHE A 75 -19.70 11.26 -6.91
C PHE A 75 -20.09 12.73 -6.73
N PHE A 76 -19.71 13.58 -7.69
CA PHE A 76 -20.07 15.01 -7.79
C PHE A 76 -19.78 15.82 -6.51
N GLY A 77 -18.78 15.41 -5.71
CA GLY A 77 -18.45 16.01 -4.41
C GLY A 77 -19.47 15.73 -3.30
N LEU A 78 -20.55 14.99 -3.57
CA LEU A 78 -21.56 14.64 -2.59
C LEU A 78 -20.96 13.77 -1.49
N SER A 79 -21.13 14.21 -0.24
CA SER A 79 -20.58 13.52 0.94
C SER A 79 -19.05 13.44 0.97
N LYS A 80 -18.35 14.39 0.33
CA LYS A 80 -16.87 14.43 0.30
C LYS A 80 -16.24 14.29 1.68
N ARG A 81 -16.65 15.14 2.64
CA ARG A 81 -16.13 15.12 4.00
C ARG A 81 -16.33 13.76 4.67
N TYR A 82 -17.54 13.20 4.54
CA TYR A 82 -17.87 11.88 5.08
C TYR A 82 -16.93 10.79 4.57
N PHE A 83 -16.72 10.70 3.25
CA PHE A 83 -15.87 9.63 2.68
C PHE A 83 -14.40 9.83 3.02
N GLN A 84 -13.91 11.07 3.03
CA GLN A 84 -12.55 11.38 3.42
C GLN A 84 -12.29 11.00 4.89
N GLU A 85 -13.14 11.46 5.82
CA GLU A 85 -13.02 11.13 7.25
C GLU A 85 -13.22 9.65 7.52
N LEU A 86 -14.12 8.98 6.79
CA LEU A 86 -14.32 7.55 6.88
C LEU A 86 -13.06 6.79 6.49
N PHE A 87 -12.46 7.15 5.37
CA PHE A 87 -11.27 6.49 4.85
C PHE A 87 -10.05 6.74 5.74
N THR A 88 -9.83 7.98 6.17
CA THR A 88 -8.76 8.31 7.13
C THR A 88 -8.88 7.49 8.40
N ARG A 89 -10.05 7.49 9.06
CA ARG A 89 -10.26 6.70 10.29
C ARG A 89 -10.07 5.20 10.07
N LEU A 90 -10.45 4.70 8.89
CA LEU A 90 -10.26 3.29 8.53
C LEU A 90 -8.77 2.95 8.43
N ILE A 91 -8.00 3.75 7.69
CA ILE A 91 -6.55 3.56 7.54
C ILE A 91 -5.85 3.67 8.91
N ASP A 92 -6.15 4.73 9.68
CA ASP A 92 -5.59 4.92 11.02
C ASP A 92 -5.88 3.72 11.93
N SER A 93 -7.09 3.15 11.86
CA SER A 93 -7.49 2.04 12.72
C SER A 93 -6.78 0.70 12.44
N ILE A 94 -6.12 0.56 11.29
CA ILE A 94 -5.39 -0.65 10.91
C ILE A 94 -3.89 -0.40 10.78
N TRP A 95 -3.44 0.84 10.93
CA TRP A 95 -2.12 1.30 10.49
C TRP A 95 -0.97 0.52 11.13
N ASP A 96 -0.95 0.44 12.46
CA ASP A 96 0.15 -0.17 13.20
C ASP A 96 0.20 -1.69 12.96
N GLU A 97 -0.96 -2.34 13.06
CA GLU A 97 -1.13 -3.80 12.95
C GLU A 97 -0.94 -4.34 11.52
N THR A 98 -0.98 -3.46 10.52
CA THR A 98 -0.77 -3.83 9.11
C THR A 98 0.45 -3.14 8.51
N PHE A 99 0.39 -1.84 8.26
CA PHE A 99 1.42 -1.13 7.52
C PHE A 99 2.76 -1.11 8.27
N VAL A 100 2.77 -0.66 9.53
CA VAL A 100 4.01 -0.56 10.32
C VAL A 100 4.63 -1.94 10.51
N ARG A 101 3.80 -2.93 10.88
CA ARG A 101 4.25 -4.32 10.99
C ARG A 101 4.88 -4.84 9.68
N LEU A 102 4.20 -4.67 8.54
CA LEU A 102 4.72 -5.14 7.24
C LEU A 102 6.03 -4.45 6.84
N VAL A 103 6.21 -3.17 7.17
CA VAL A 103 7.49 -2.46 6.98
C VAL A 103 8.58 -3.12 7.81
N ASN A 104 8.35 -3.32 9.10
CA ASN A 104 9.33 -3.91 10.01
C ASN A 104 9.68 -5.35 9.61
N GLU A 105 8.68 -6.17 9.28
CA GLU A 105 8.89 -7.54 8.77
C GLU A 105 9.70 -7.54 7.47
N THR A 106 9.45 -6.60 6.56
CA THR A 106 10.22 -6.47 5.32
C THR A 106 11.67 -6.09 5.61
N ILE A 107 11.92 -5.14 6.52
CA ILE A 107 13.27 -4.74 6.94
C ILE A 107 14.01 -5.93 7.56
N GLU A 108 13.39 -6.66 8.49
CA GLU A 108 13.97 -7.85 9.12
C GLU A 108 14.30 -8.94 8.09
N GLN A 109 13.42 -9.17 7.12
CA GLN A 109 13.68 -10.08 6.02
C GLN A 109 14.90 -9.65 5.20
N LEU A 110 15.06 -8.36 4.90
CA LEU A 110 16.22 -7.86 4.17
C LEU A 110 17.52 -7.99 4.98
N LEU A 111 17.49 -7.69 6.27
CA LEU A 111 18.64 -7.84 7.17
C LEU A 111 19.10 -9.31 7.21
N THR A 112 18.17 -10.24 7.37
CA THR A 112 18.45 -11.69 7.36
C THR A 112 18.81 -12.27 5.98
N GLY A 113 18.84 -11.44 4.93
CA GLY A 113 19.20 -11.84 3.57
C GLY A 113 18.07 -12.52 2.78
N THR A 114 16.84 -12.48 3.31
CA THR A 114 15.64 -12.99 2.64
C THR A 114 15.18 -12.01 1.55
N GLU A 115 14.94 -12.53 0.35
CA GLU A 115 14.36 -11.74 -0.74
C GLU A 115 12.84 -11.55 -0.55
N VAL A 116 12.37 -10.32 -0.71
CA VAL A 116 10.95 -9.95 -0.56
C VAL A 116 10.36 -9.53 -1.89
N LYS A 117 9.23 -10.14 -2.28
CA LYS A 117 8.51 -9.78 -3.52
C LYS A 117 7.45 -8.71 -3.25
N ILE A 118 7.56 -7.58 -3.94
CA ILE A 118 6.61 -6.47 -3.87
C ILE A 118 6.23 -6.04 -5.28
N GLY A 119 4.97 -6.25 -5.65
CA GLY A 119 4.49 -6.03 -7.02
C GLY A 119 5.35 -6.81 -8.03
N SER A 120 5.94 -6.10 -9.00
CA SER A 120 6.86 -6.68 -9.98
C SER A 120 8.34 -6.62 -9.59
N CYS A 121 8.64 -6.28 -8.34
CA CYS A 121 9.99 -6.14 -7.84
C CYS A 121 10.33 -7.28 -6.86
N ALA A 122 11.60 -7.68 -6.86
CA ALA A 122 12.18 -8.50 -5.82
C ALA A 122 13.27 -7.69 -5.11
N VAL A 123 13.13 -7.52 -3.80
CA VAL A 123 13.97 -6.65 -2.98
C VAL A 123 14.88 -7.55 -2.15
N SER A 124 16.18 -7.25 -2.15
CA SER A 124 17.20 -8.04 -1.48
C SER A 124 18.16 -7.14 -0.71
N LYS A 125 19.02 -7.73 0.12
CA LYS A 125 20.09 -7.01 0.84
C LYS A 125 21.04 -6.23 -0.08
N HIS A 126 21.12 -6.56 -1.37
CA HIS A 126 22.04 -5.95 -2.33
C HIS A 126 21.40 -4.92 -3.27
N GLY A 127 20.07 -4.89 -3.39
CA GLY A 127 19.38 -4.06 -4.35
C GLY A 127 18.00 -4.58 -4.73
N ILE A 128 17.45 -4.03 -5.81
CA ILE A 128 16.11 -4.36 -6.30
C ILE A 128 16.22 -4.93 -7.71
N SER A 129 15.69 -6.14 -7.88
CA SER A 129 15.41 -6.72 -9.19
C SER A 129 14.04 -6.25 -9.67
N CYS A 130 14.00 -5.59 -10.81
CA CYS A 130 12.76 -5.25 -11.51
C CYS A 130 12.69 -6.03 -12.83
N LYS A 131 11.56 -5.97 -13.55
CA LYS A 131 11.31 -6.76 -14.77
C LYS A 131 12.44 -6.70 -15.83
N LYS A 132 13.21 -5.62 -15.86
CA LYS A 132 14.23 -5.37 -16.89
C LYS A 132 15.65 -5.70 -16.44
N ALA A 133 15.99 -5.45 -15.18
CA ALA A 133 17.34 -5.63 -14.66
C ALA A 133 17.37 -5.61 -13.13
N PHE A 134 18.50 -6.04 -12.59
CA PHE A 134 18.87 -5.80 -11.20
C PHE A 134 19.50 -4.41 -11.04
N ILE A 135 19.05 -3.67 -10.04
CA ILE A 135 19.54 -2.33 -9.68
C ILE A 135 20.18 -2.44 -8.30
N PRO A 136 21.53 -2.37 -8.19
CA PRO A 136 22.19 -2.34 -6.88
C PRO A 136 21.83 -1.05 -6.14
N TRP A 137 21.85 -1.08 -4.80
CA TRP A 137 21.49 0.09 -3.99
C TRP A 137 22.23 1.37 -4.38
N ALA A 138 23.52 1.26 -4.68
CA ALA A 138 24.37 2.40 -5.07
C ALA A 138 23.95 3.06 -6.39
N ALA A 139 23.25 2.35 -7.27
CA ALA A 139 22.78 2.86 -8.57
C ALA A 139 21.27 3.09 -8.61
N LEU A 140 20.56 2.88 -7.49
CA LEU A 140 19.13 3.03 -7.40
C LEU A 140 18.75 4.48 -7.13
N ALA A 141 17.73 4.95 -7.83
CA ALA A 141 16.98 6.14 -7.47
C ALA A 141 15.49 5.80 -7.41
N TYR A 142 14.75 6.54 -6.59
CA TYR A 142 13.31 6.39 -6.50
C TYR A 142 12.60 7.72 -6.31
N GLU A 143 11.35 7.77 -6.74
CA GLU A 143 10.48 8.94 -6.63
C GLU A 143 9.09 8.53 -6.15
N LYS A 144 8.63 9.14 -5.05
CA LYS A 144 7.28 8.97 -4.52
C LYS A 144 6.34 9.98 -5.20
N LYS A 145 5.50 9.51 -6.11
CA LYS A 145 4.42 10.30 -6.73
C LYS A 145 3.10 10.05 -6.01
N TYR A 146 2.10 10.89 -6.29
CA TYR A 146 0.81 10.84 -5.59
C TYR A 146 0.11 9.47 -5.67
N ASN A 147 0.28 8.71 -6.76
CA ASN A 147 -0.36 7.41 -6.98
C ASN A 147 0.60 6.24 -7.18
N ARG A 148 1.92 6.48 -7.17
CA ARG A 148 2.90 5.45 -7.49
C ARG A 148 4.27 5.73 -6.92
N LEU A 149 5.01 4.66 -6.69
CA LEU A 149 6.45 4.65 -6.48
C LEU A 149 7.13 4.38 -7.84
N THR A 150 8.03 5.26 -8.24
CA THR A 150 8.90 5.06 -9.41
C THR A 150 10.26 4.59 -8.90
N ILE A 151 10.79 3.51 -9.46
CA ILE A 151 12.14 2.99 -9.18
C ILE A 151 12.90 2.98 -10.50
N ASN A 152 14.10 3.54 -10.52
CA ASN A 152 14.91 3.62 -11.73
C ASN A 152 16.40 3.50 -11.43
N HIS A 153 17.17 3.12 -12.45
CA HIS A 153 18.62 3.17 -12.40
C HIS A 153 19.08 4.63 -12.65
N GLN A 154 20.11 5.08 -11.92
CA GLN A 154 20.59 6.46 -12.01
C GLN A 154 21.28 6.77 -13.35
N GLN A 155 21.92 5.78 -13.95
CA GLN A 155 22.74 5.94 -15.17
C GLN A 155 22.11 5.29 -16.42
N ASP A 156 21.01 4.55 -16.26
CA ASP A 156 20.36 3.83 -17.35
C ASP A 156 18.86 4.13 -17.33
N SER A 157 18.43 5.02 -18.23
CA SER A 157 17.05 5.47 -18.31
C SER A 157 16.08 4.39 -18.80
N ASP A 158 16.57 3.31 -19.41
CA ASP A 158 15.73 2.23 -19.89
C ASP A 158 15.34 1.26 -18.76
N VAL A 159 16.12 1.26 -17.67
CA VAL A 159 15.89 0.43 -16.48
C VAL A 159 15.07 1.19 -15.45
N TRP A 160 13.75 0.98 -15.51
CA TRP A 160 12.80 1.56 -14.56
C TRP A 160 11.53 0.70 -14.41
N THR A 161 10.81 0.93 -13.32
CA THR A 161 9.47 0.37 -13.07
C THR A 161 8.61 1.32 -12.23
N ASN A 162 7.29 1.20 -12.39
CA ASN A 162 6.30 1.85 -11.54
C ASN A 162 5.59 0.79 -10.69
N LEU A 163 5.37 1.09 -9.41
CA LEU A 163 4.46 0.37 -8.53
C LEU A 163 3.35 1.32 -8.10
N TYR A 164 2.10 0.99 -8.40
CA TYR A 164 0.94 1.84 -8.15
C TYR A 164 0.31 1.51 -6.81
N TYR A 165 0.13 2.52 -5.96
CA TYR A 165 -0.35 2.38 -4.58
C TYR A 165 -1.72 1.72 -4.44
N VAL A 166 -2.57 1.84 -5.46
CA VAL A 166 -3.91 1.24 -5.46
C VAL A 166 -3.92 -0.14 -6.13
N SER A 167 -2.96 -0.45 -6.99
CA SER A 167 -2.95 -1.71 -7.77
C SER A 167 -1.97 -2.74 -7.26
N ASP A 168 -0.79 -2.32 -6.80
CA ASP A 168 0.30 -3.18 -6.38
C ASP A 168 0.31 -3.30 -4.85
N TYR A 169 0.16 -4.54 -4.36
CA TYR A 169 0.28 -4.83 -2.94
C TYR A 169 1.68 -4.47 -2.43
N ASN A 170 1.71 -3.84 -1.25
CA ASN A 170 2.90 -3.43 -0.53
C ASN A 170 3.74 -2.36 -1.25
N ALA A 171 3.21 -1.67 -2.27
CA ALA A 171 3.92 -0.59 -2.94
C ALA A 171 4.29 0.57 -1.98
N GLN A 172 3.38 0.96 -1.07
CA GLN A 172 3.69 1.92 -0.02
C GLN A 172 4.65 1.37 1.04
N VAL A 173 4.59 0.07 1.32
CA VAL A 173 5.53 -0.59 2.24
C VAL A 173 6.95 -0.47 1.68
N LEU A 174 7.13 -0.75 0.38
CA LEU A 174 8.42 -0.55 -0.28
C LEU A 174 8.86 0.91 -0.28
N ALA A 175 7.94 1.86 -0.47
CA ALA A 175 8.29 3.28 -0.38
C ALA A 175 8.86 3.64 1.00
N ALA A 176 8.26 3.13 2.08
CA ALA A 176 8.76 3.34 3.45
C ALA A 176 10.08 2.60 3.72
N VAL A 177 10.24 1.39 3.18
CA VAL A 177 11.52 0.64 3.26
C VAL A 177 12.64 1.41 2.54
N LEU A 178 12.35 1.99 1.37
CA LEU A 178 13.33 2.83 0.66
C LEU A 178 13.69 4.08 1.45
N ASP A 179 12.73 4.72 2.11
CA ASP A 179 13.02 5.84 3.03
C ASP A 179 13.94 5.39 4.17
N TRP A 180 13.72 4.20 4.76
CA TRP A 180 14.65 3.65 5.76
C TRP A 180 16.05 3.42 5.17
N VAL A 181 16.14 2.78 3.99
CA VAL A 181 17.41 2.50 3.31
C VAL A 181 18.21 3.79 3.05
N PHE A 182 17.59 4.80 2.44
CA PHE A 182 18.29 5.99 1.94
C PHE A 182 18.30 7.19 2.88
N GLU A 183 17.32 7.32 3.77
CA GLU A 183 17.15 8.49 4.65
C GLU A 183 17.45 8.16 6.13
N GLN A 184 17.43 6.89 6.54
CA GLN A 184 17.55 6.47 7.95
C GLN A 184 18.72 5.51 8.19
N ASN A 185 19.79 5.62 7.42
CA ASN A 185 21.01 4.79 7.54
C ASN A 185 20.81 3.29 7.31
N GLY A 186 19.68 2.84 6.75
CA GLY A 186 19.43 1.42 6.53
C GLY A 186 20.46 0.73 5.63
N LEU A 187 21.12 1.46 4.72
CA LEU A 187 22.26 0.93 3.96
C LEU A 187 23.43 0.46 4.82
N ILE A 188 23.72 1.15 5.92
CA ILE A 188 24.80 0.77 6.85
C ILE A 188 24.43 -0.54 7.55
N GLU A 189 23.19 -0.65 8.01
CA GLU A 189 22.67 -1.84 8.69
C GLU A 189 22.67 -3.07 7.75
N LEU A 190 22.27 -2.87 6.49
CA LEU A 190 22.34 -3.92 5.46
C LEU A 190 23.79 -4.35 5.14
N GLN A 191 24.80 -3.56 5.50
CA GLN A 191 26.21 -3.87 5.25
C GLN A 191 26.94 -4.39 6.49
N SER A 192 26.43 -4.13 7.71
CA SER A 192 27.13 -4.41 8.98
C SER A 192 27.14 -5.88 9.44
N GLU A 193 26.49 -6.79 8.72
CA GLU A 193 26.48 -8.23 9.05
C GLU A 193 27.37 -9.08 8.12
N GLN A 194 28.45 -8.50 7.59
CA GLN A 194 29.56 -9.23 6.95
C GLN A 194 30.68 -9.52 7.95
#